data_AF-A0A1H7VN42-F1
#
_entry.id   AF-A0A1H7VN42-F1
#
_cell.length_a   1.000
_cell.length_b   1.000
_cell.length_c   1.000
_cell.angle_alpha   90.00
_cell.angle_beta   90.00
_cell.angle_gamma   90.00
#
_symmetry.space_group_name_H-M   'P 1'
#
loop_
_entity.id
_entity.type
_entity.pdbx_description
1 polymer ?
#
loop_
_entity_poly.entity_id
_entity_poly.type
_entity_poly.pdbx_seq_one_letter_code
_entity_poly.pdbx_strand_id
1 'polypeptide(L)'
;MKVVMSDNSIGQCIQNEIDRIYGIEYGKKTGKVLVPAFLGDFRKVLENSIAGDVVSEEYMTEDKKMHLILKGQKRLGAKGYVPFIVSCICNDRELLSSEVLFLEEML
;
A
#
# COMPACT_ATOMS: atom_id res chain seq x y z
N MET A 1 9.02 22.54 2.64
CA MET A 1 8.78 21.20 2.07
C MET A 1 7.29 21.09 1.81
N LYS A 2 6.86 21.01 0.55
CA LYS A 2 5.45 21.06 0.18
C LYS A 2 4.90 19.63 0.29
N VAL A 3 4.15 19.35 1.36
CA VAL A 3 3.35 18.12 1.45
C VAL A 3 2.23 18.28 0.42
N VAL A 4 2.35 17.60 -0.72
CA VAL A 4 1.27 17.54 -1.70
C VAL A 4 0.30 16.49 -1.18
N MET A 5 -0.76 16.93 -0.52
CA MET A 5 -1.93 16.10 -0.28
C MET A 5 -2.61 15.88 -1.64
N SER A 6 -2.35 14.74 -2.26
CA SER A 6 -3.37 14.10 -3.11
C SER A 6 -4.11 13.13 -2.22
N ASP A 7 -5.36 13.48 -1.90
CA ASP A 7 -6.27 12.92 -0.87
C ASP A 7 -6.69 11.45 -1.06
N ASN A 8 -5.80 10.57 -1.53
CA ASN A 8 -6.07 9.15 -1.61
C ASN A 8 -5.17 8.41 -0.64
N SER A 9 -5.78 7.73 0.35
CA SER A 9 -5.08 6.75 1.16
C SER A 9 -4.44 5.68 0.27
N ILE A 10 -3.41 5.00 0.78
CA ILE A 10 -2.79 3.89 0.03
C ILE A 10 -3.83 2.85 -0.41
N GLY A 11 -4.83 2.57 0.44
CA GLY A 11 -5.95 1.69 0.11
C GLY A 11 -6.76 2.18 -1.08
N GLN A 12 -7.04 3.48 -1.18
CA GLN A 12 -7.76 4.05 -2.33
C GLN A 12 -6.93 3.98 -3.62
N CYS A 13 -5.61 4.19 -3.54
CA CYS A 13 -4.73 4.02 -4.72
C CYS A 13 -4.77 2.58 -5.25
N ILE A 14 -4.69 1.59 -4.35
CA ILE A 14 -4.76 0.17 -4.72
C ILE A 14 -6.16 -0.16 -5.26
N GLN A 15 -7.24 0.32 -4.62
CA GLN A 15 -8.61 0.12 -5.08
C GLN A 15 -8.84 0.65 -6.49
N ASN A 16 -8.31 1.84 -6.82
CA ASN A 16 -8.44 2.42 -8.15
C ASN A 16 -7.81 1.53 -9.23
N GLU A 17 -6.66 0.92 -8.95
CA GLU A 17 -6.04 -0.01 -9.90
C GLU A 17 -6.79 -1.35 -9.97
N ILE A 18 -7.33 -1.84 -8.86
CA ILE A 18 -8.22 -3.02 -8.87
C ILE A 18 -9.45 -2.75 -9.74
N ASP A 19 -10.09 -1.59 -9.59
CA ASP A 19 -11.25 -1.19 -10.41
C ASP A 19 -10.87 -1.06 -11.89
N ARG A 20 -9.66 -0.61 -12.19
CA ARG A 20 -9.13 -0.55 -13.57
C ARG A 20 -8.91 -1.94 -14.17
N ILE A 21 -8.40 -2.90 -13.39
CA ILE A 21 -8.06 -4.26 -13.86
C ILE A 21 -9.32 -5.12 -14.02
N TYR A 22 -10.24 -5.04 -13.06
CA TYR A 22 -11.40 -5.94 -12.97
C TYR A 22 -12.72 -5.28 -13.42
N GLY A 23 -12.74 -3.97 -13.64
CA GLY A 23 -13.95 -3.17 -13.85
C GLY A 23 -14.63 -2.81 -12.53
N ILE A 24 -15.28 -1.65 -12.45
CA ILE A 24 -15.76 -1.03 -11.18
C ILE A 24 -16.60 -2.00 -10.32
N GLU A 25 -17.53 -2.76 -10.92
CA GLU A 25 -18.42 -3.61 -10.12
C GLU A 25 -17.69 -4.79 -9.49
N TYR A 26 -16.90 -5.53 -10.27
CA TYR A 26 -16.11 -6.65 -9.78
C TYR A 26 -14.95 -6.14 -8.93
N GLY A 27 -14.30 -5.06 -9.33
CA GLY A 27 -13.20 -4.43 -8.63
C GLY A 27 -13.56 -3.98 -7.21
N LYS A 28 -14.75 -3.44 -7.00
CA LYS A 28 -15.25 -3.15 -5.63
C LYS A 28 -15.40 -4.39 -4.77
N LYS A 29 -15.84 -5.52 -5.33
CA LYS A 29 -16.00 -6.78 -4.59
C LYS A 29 -14.63 -7.39 -4.28
N THR A 30 -13.76 -7.44 -5.29
CA THR A 30 -12.39 -7.93 -5.19
C THR A 30 -11.55 -7.09 -4.21
N GLY A 31 -11.63 -5.76 -4.31
CA GLY A 31 -10.83 -4.83 -3.50
C GLY A 31 -11.20 -4.84 -2.02
N LYS A 32 -12.46 -5.12 -1.67
CA LYS A 32 -12.88 -5.37 -0.27
C LYS A 32 -12.14 -6.54 0.39
N VAL A 33 -11.59 -7.46 -0.39
CA VAL A 33 -10.81 -8.59 0.10
C VAL A 33 -9.31 -8.34 -0.05
N LEU A 34 -8.89 -7.93 -1.25
CA LEU A 34 -7.47 -7.78 -1.57
C LEU A 34 -6.80 -6.61 -0.85
N VAL A 35 -7.43 -5.44 -0.78
CA VAL A 35 -6.82 -4.26 -0.16
C VAL A 35 -6.50 -4.52 1.32
N PRO A 36 -7.43 -5.05 2.14
CA PRO A 36 -7.14 -5.52 3.49
C PRO A 36 -6.01 -6.56 3.59
N ALA A 37 -6.03 -7.55 2.71
CA ALA A 37 -5.05 -8.64 2.74
C ALA A 37 -3.63 -8.13 2.48
N PHE A 38 -3.44 -7.33 1.42
CA PHE A 38 -2.14 -6.75 1.07
C PHE A 38 -1.61 -5.83 2.16
N LEU A 39 -2.45 -4.90 2.65
CA LEU A 39 -2.02 -3.92 3.65
C LEU A 39 -1.79 -4.56 5.02
N GLY A 40 -2.65 -5.50 5.42
CA GLY A 40 -2.52 -6.20 6.70
C GLY A 40 -1.28 -7.10 6.75
N ASP A 41 -0.96 -7.77 5.65
CA ASP A 41 0.26 -8.56 5.54
C ASP A 41 1.52 -7.67 5.54
N PHE A 42 1.54 -6.64 4.70
CA PHE A 42 2.68 -5.73 4.61
C PHE A 42 2.95 -4.99 5.92
N ARG A 43 1.91 -4.68 6.69
CA ARG A 43 2.07 -4.10 8.03
C ARG A 43 2.90 -5.01 8.93
N LYS A 44 2.67 -6.32 8.94
CA LYS A 44 3.43 -7.25 9.77
C LYS A 44 4.90 -7.29 9.35
N VAL A 45 5.18 -7.21 8.04
CA VAL A 45 6.54 -7.11 7.52
C VAL A 45 7.22 -5.84 8.04
N LEU A 46 6.53 -4.70 7.99
CA LEU A 46 7.04 -3.44 8.53
C LEU A 46 7.26 -3.48 10.05
N GLU A 47 6.33 -4.04 10.80
CA GLU A 47 6.43 -4.16 12.26
C GLU A 47 7.66 -4.98 12.68
N ASN A 48 7.96 -6.05 11.94
CA ASN A 48 9.10 -6.94 12.20
C ASN A 48 10.43 -6.44 11.61
N SER A 49 10.41 -5.42 10.74
CA SER A 49 11.63 -4.84 10.15
C SER A 49 12.53 -4.13 11.18
N ILE A 50 13.75 -3.78 10.80
CA ILE A 50 14.59 -2.89 11.59
C ILE A 50 14.19 -1.43 11.29
N ALA A 51 14.22 -0.57 12.29
CA ALA A 51 13.90 0.84 12.09
C ALA A 51 14.90 1.53 11.14
N GLY A 52 14.39 2.27 10.16
CA GLY A 52 15.17 2.89 9.10
C GLY A 52 15.43 2.00 7.88
N ASP A 53 15.22 0.69 7.98
CA ASP A 53 15.33 -0.20 6.83
C ASP A 53 14.13 -0.04 5.91
N VAL A 54 14.39 -0.04 4.61
CA VAL A 54 13.36 -0.14 3.58
C VAL A 54 13.13 -1.62 3.30
N VAL A 55 11.92 -2.09 3.57
CA VAL A 55 11.47 -3.44 3.26
C VAL A 55 10.53 -3.41 2.06
N SER A 56 10.46 -4.55 1.35
CA SER A 56 9.66 -4.73 0.15
C SER A 56 8.94 -6.06 0.22
N GLU A 57 7.67 -6.08 -0.20
CA GLU A 57 6.89 -7.31 -0.35
C GLU A 57 6.17 -7.29 -1.70
N GLU A 58 6.00 -8.46 -2.30
CA GLU A 58 5.35 -8.64 -3.60
C GLU A 58 4.11 -9.51 -3.49
N TYR A 59 3.04 -9.10 -4.13
CA TYR A 59 1.75 -9.76 -4.15
C TYR A 59 1.30 -10.00 -5.58
N MET A 60 0.85 -11.20 -5.89
CA MET A 60 0.31 -11.54 -7.21
C MET A 60 -1.04 -12.23 -7.04
N THR A 61 -2.06 -11.78 -7.77
CA THR A 61 -3.36 -12.45 -7.77
C THR A 61 -3.27 -13.80 -8.47
N GLU A 62 -4.12 -14.75 -8.09
CA GLU A 62 -4.11 -16.11 -8.67
C GLU A 62 -4.32 -16.11 -10.20
N ASP A 63 -5.14 -15.17 -10.69
CA ASP A 63 -5.40 -14.97 -12.11
C ASP A 63 -4.29 -14.18 -12.84
N LYS A 64 -3.24 -13.79 -12.12
CA LYS A 64 -2.05 -13.08 -12.60
C LYS A 64 -2.33 -11.73 -13.28
N LYS A 65 -3.51 -11.14 -13.04
CA LYS A 65 -3.85 -9.83 -13.62
C LYS A 65 -3.27 -8.65 -12.84
N MET A 66 -2.92 -8.87 -11.58
CA MET A 66 -2.36 -7.85 -10.70
C MET A 66 -1.10 -8.36 -10.03
N HIS A 67 0.00 -7.62 -10.23
CA HIS A 67 1.25 -7.74 -9.50
C HIS A 67 1.49 -6.42 -8.76
N LEU A 68 1.48 -6.48 -7.44
CA LEU A 68 1.63 -5.33 -6.55
C LEU A 68 2.93 -5.48 -5.75
N ILE A 69 3.74 -4.43 -5.75
CA ILE A 69 4.95 -4.33 -4.94
C ILE A 69 4.77 -3.18 -3.97
N LEU A 70 4.82 -3.47 -2.67
CA LEU A 70 4.81 -2.47 -1.62
C LEU A 70 6.20 -2.31 -1.04
N LYS A 71 6.67 -1.06 -0.95
CA LYS A 71 7.91 -0.70 -0.26
C LYS A 71 7.59 0.26 0.87
N GLY A 72 8.22 0.06 2.01
CA GLY A 72 7.95 0.85 3.19
C GLY A 72 9.10 0.82 4.17
N GLN A 73 9.00 1.69 5.17
CA GLN A 73 9.94 1.76 6.27
C GLN A 73 9.22 2.21 7.53
N LYS A 74 9.68 1.78 8.71
CA LYS A 74 9.29 2.40 9.97
C LYS A 74 10.35 3.37 10.45
N ARG A 75 9.93 4.57 10.83
CA ARG A 75 10.79 5.66 11.29
C ARG A 75 10.52 5.98 12.75
N LEU A 76 11.50 6.49 13.48
CA LEU A 76 11.27 6.95 14.84
C LEU A 76 10.43 8.23 14.83
N GLY A 77 9.32 8.23 15.55
CA GLY A 77 8.47 9.39 15.79
C GLY A 77 8.28 9.66 17.28
N ALA A 78 7.49 10.68 17.62
CA ALA A 78 7.35 11.17 19.00
C ALA A 78 6.73 10.16 19.98
N LYS A 79 5.98 9.16 19.49
CA LYS A 79 5.30 8.14 20.31
C LYS A 79 5.78 6.72 20.04
N GLY A 80 6.97 6.56 19.43
CA GLY A 80 7.47 5.27 18.97
C GLY A 80 7.63 5.25 17.46
N TYR A 81 7.55 4.08 16.85
CA TYR A 81 7.75 3.94 15.41
C TYR A 81 6.51 4.34 14.61
N VAL A 82 6.75 5.01 13.49
CA VAL A 82 5.74 5.49 12.56
C VAL A 82 5.99 4.83 11.19
N PRO A 83 5.06 4.01 10.68
CA PRO A 83 5.22 3.34 9.40
C PRO A 83 4.89 4.24 8.21
N PHE A 84 5.69 4.16 7.16
CA PHE A 84 5.50 4.86 5.90
C PHE A 84 5.54 3.88 4.73
N ILE A 85 4.66 4.09 3.75
CA ILE A 85 4.80 3.50 2.42
C ILE A 85 5.61 4.48 1.58
N VAL A 86 6.71 4.01 1.01
CA VAL A 86 7.62 4.84 0.21
C VAL A 86 7.46 4.64 -1.29
N SER A 87 6.90 3.51 -1.71
CA SER A 87 6.58 3.20 -3.10
C SER A 87 5.51 2.11 -3.16
N CYS A 88 4.63 2.22 -4.15
CA CYS A 88 3.57 1.25 -4.42
C CYS A 88 3.49 1.07 -5.93
N ILE A 89 3.98 -0.06 -6.42
CA ILE A 89 4.03 -0.36 -7.85
C ILE A 89 2.96 -1.40 -8.15
N CYS A 90 2.10 -1.14 -9.13
CA CYS A 90 1.12 -2.11 -9.62
C CYS A 90 1.31 -2.30 -11.13
N ASN A 91 1.55 -3.53 -11.58
CA ASN A 91 1.80 -3.87 -12.99
C ASN A 91 2.82 -2.90 -13.64
N ASP A 92 4.00 -2.79 -13.03
CA ASP A 92 5.12 -1.92 -13.44
C ASP A 92 4.85 -0.41 -13.39
N ARG A 93 3.73 0.02 -12.81
CA ARG A 93 3.37 1.44 -12.67
C ARG A 93 3.43 1.90 -11.21
N GLU A 94 4.24 2.92 -10.94
CA GLU A 94 4.25 3.60 -9.65
C GLU A 94 2.93 4.35 -9.43
N LEU A 95 2.28 4.08 -8.30
CA LEU A 95 0.99 4.65 -7.91
C LEU A 95 1.13 5.87 -7.01
N LEU A 96 2.28 6.03 -6.36
CA LEU A 96 2.53 7.14 -5.43
C LEU A 96 3.48 8.17 -6.05
N SER A 97 3.14 9.46 -5.89
CA SER A 97 4.03 10.57 -6.24
C SER A 97 4.96 10.98 -5.10
N SER A 98 4.65 10.55 -3.88
CA SER A 98 5.42 10.79 -2.66
C SER A 98 5.16 9.70 -1.63
N GLU A 99 6.03 9.60 -0.64
CA GLU A 99 5.77 8.75 0.52
C GLU A 99 4.46 9.13 1.22
N VAL A 100 3.75 8.12 1.73
CA VAL A 100 2.51 8.29 2.46
C VAL A 100 2.64 7.64 3.83
N LEU A 101 2.06 8.29 4.83
CA LEU A 101 1.94 7.72 6.16
C LEU A 101 1.04 6.48 6.07
N PHE A 102 1.49 5.36 6.61
CA PHE A 102 0.67 4.16 6.69
C PHE A 102 -0.31 4.31 7.85
N LEU A 103 -1.36 5.10 7.62
CA LEU A 103 -2.39 5.40 8.60
C LEU A 103 -3.27 4.18 8.89
N GLU A 104 -3.74 4.13 10.14
CA GLU A 104 -4.49 3.04 10.73
C GLU A 104 -5.99 3.08 10.46
N GLU A 105 -6.47 3.99 9.60
CA GLU A 105 -7.91 4.20 9.46
C GLU A 105 -8.60 3.02 8.75
N MET A 106 -9.06 2.09 9.60
CA MET A 106 -10.14 1.11 9.43
C MET A 106 -9.90 -0.04 8.44
N LEU A 107 -9.30 -1.11 8.99
CA LEU A 107 -9.83 -2.46 8.73
C LEU A 107 -11.10 -2.68 9.55
#